data_AF-W2K7I2-F1
#
_entry.id   AF-W2K7I2-F1
#
_cell.length_a   1.000
_cell.length_b   1.000
_cell.length_c   1.000
_cell.angle_alpha   90.00
_cell.angle_beta   90.00
_cell.angle_gamma   90.00
#
_symmetry.space_group_name_H-M   'P 1'
#
loop_
_entity.id
_entity.type
_entity.pdbx_description
1 polymer ?
#
loop_
_entity_poly.entity_id
_entity_poly.type
_entity_poly.pdbx_seq_one_letter_code
_entity_poly.pdbx_strand_id
1 'polypeptide(L)'
;MRHLAAGVFRRATTRVKPKLTDVHKARRLAFALAHVERVFGGRDYRMHRMYDYVHVDEKWFNLYKVSTRYYLTKDELAPYQTCPNRRYIGKVMFLAAVARPRYDAKRKTYVDGKIGIWPVVEYVRAQRSWQIEQKTLLR
;
A
#
# COMPACT_ATOMS: atom_id res chain seq x y z
N MET A 1 31.67 11.32 13.64
CA MET A 1 31.48 9.89 14.02
C MET A 1 31.94 9.55 15.45
N ARG A 2 32.99 10.16 16.03
CA ARG A 2 33.51 9.83 17.38
C ARG A 2 32.49 9.93 18.53
N HIS A 3 31.65 10.98 18.58
CA HIS A 3 30.67 11.15 19.66
C HIS A 3 29.42 10.25 19.57
N LEU A 4 29.13 9.68 18.39
CA LEU A 4 28.06 8.69 18.22
C LEU A 4 28.53 7.29 18.67
N ALA A 5 29.81 6.97 18.43
CA ALA A 5 30.46 5.75 18.91
C ALA A 5 30.71 5.78 20.43
N ALA A 6 30.96 6.96 21.01
CA ALA A 6 31.11 7.17 22.45
C ALA A 6 29.79 7.18 23.24
N GLY A 7 28.63 6.95 22.60
CA GLY A 7 27.33 6.87 23.28
C GLY A 7 26.75 8.21 23.77
N VAL A 8 27.47 9.33 23.58
CA VAL A 8 27.04 10.68 24.00
C VAL A 8 25.79 11.13 23.26
N PHE A 9 25.66 10.74 21.99
CA PHE A 9 24.47 11.01 21.18
C PHE A 9 23.81 9.71 20.72
N ARG A 10 22.51 9.56 20.99
CA ARG A 10 21.67 8.46 20.49
C ARG A 10 20.98 8.86 19.20
N ARG A 11 21.09 8.03 18.16
CA ARG A 11 20.24 8.15 16.97
C ARG A 11 18.82 7.69 17.33
N ALA A 12 17.86 8.62 17.34
CA ALA A 12 16.44 8.32 17.50
C ALA A 12 15.67 8.72 16.23
N THR A 13 14.70 7.90 15.84
CA THR A 13 13.77 8.21 14.74
C THR A 13 12.36 8.17 15.29
N THR A 14 11.68 9.30 15.26
CA THR A 14 10.28 9.42 15.64
C THR A 14 9.42 9.55 14.38
N ARG A 15 8.22 8.99 14.41
CA ARG A 15 7.22 9.16 13.35
C ARG A 15 6.03 9.89 13.95
N VAL A 16 5.48 10.83 13.20
CA VAL A 16 4.21 11.47 13.55
C VAL A 16 3.12 10.41 13.48
N LYS A 17 2.36 10.25 14.56
CA LYS A 17 1.20 9.36 14.63
C LYS A 17 -0.06 10.21 14.73
N PRO A 18 -1.18 9.79 14.12
CA PRO A 18 -2.45 10.48 14.30
C PRO A 18 -2.85 10.48 15.78
N LYS A 19 -3.35 11.63 16.26
CA LYS A 19 -3.82 11.77 17.64
C LYS A 19 -5.14 11.04 17.81
N LEU A 20 -5.17 10.04 18.70
CA LEU A 20 -6.41 9.35 19.06
C LEU A 20 -7.10 10.11 20.19
N THR A 21 -8.28 10.65 19.91
CA THR A 21 -9.18 11.20 20.93
C THR A 21 -9.76 10.06 21.77
N ASP A 22 -10.31 10.36 22.94
CA ASP A 22 -10.92 9.32 23.78
C ASP A 22 -12.13 8.68 23.11
N VAL A 23 -12.86 9.44 22.29
CA VAL A 23 -13.91 8.91 21.41
C VAL A 23 -13.36 7.89 20.40
N HIS A 24 -12.21 8.17 19.76
CA HIS A 24 -11.58 7.21 18.85
C HIS A 24 -11.16 5.92 19.57
N LYS A 25 -10.63 6.04 20.80
CA LYS A 25 -10.23 4.88 21.61
C LYS A 25 -11.44 4.04 21.99
N ALA A 26 -12.51 4.66 22.48
CA ALA A 26 -13.75 3.99 22.86
C ALA A 26 -14.36 3.23 21.67
N ARG A 27 -14.45 3.86 20.49
CA ARG A 27 -14.95 3.20 19.27
C ARG A 27 -14.09 2.01 18.84
N ARG A 28 -12.77 2.14 18.91
CA ARG A 28 -11.84 1.04 18.58
C ARG A 28 -11.96 -0.12 19.57
N LEU A 29 -12.14 0.18 20.86
CA LEU A 29 -12.35 -0.83 21.88
C LEU A 29 -13.68 -1.57 21.68
N ALA A 30 -14.77 -0.84 21.44
CA ALA A 30 -16.06 -1.42 21.14
C ALA A 30 -16.02 -2.32 19.89
N PHE A 31 -15.35 -1.87 18.83
CA PHE A 31 -15.11 -2.67 17.63
C PHE A 31 -14.34 -3.96 17.95
N ALA A 32 -13.25 -3.87 18.72
CA ALA A 32 -12.46 -5.04 19.10
C ALA A 32 -13.28 -6.04 19.92
N LEU A 33 -14.05 -5.57 20.91
CA LEU A 33 -14.91 -6.42 21.75
C LEU A 33 -16.01 -7.12 20.94
N ALA A 34 -16.59 -6.44 19.94
CA ALA A 34 -17.57 -7.04 19.04
C ALA A 34 -17.01 -8.19 18.19
N HIS A 35 -15.68 -8.25 18.01
CA HIS A 35 -14.99 -9.31 17.27
C HIS A 35 -14.32 -10.33 18.20
N VAL A 36 -14.72 -10.39 19.47
CA VAL A 36 -14.30 -11.41 20.42
C VAL A 36 -15.52 -12.25 20.80
N GLU A 37 -15.42 -13.55 20.57
CA GLU A 37 -16.46 -14.53 20.88
C GLU A 37 -16.04 -15.36 22.10
N ARG A 38 -17.01 -15.65 22.99
CA ARG A 38 -16.83 -16.68 24.02
C ARG A 38 -17.09 -18.04 23.41
N VAL A 39 -16.21 -19.00 23.68
CA VAL A 39 -16.46 -20.40 23.31
C VAL A 39 -17.64 -20.91 24.13
N PHE A 40 -18.61 -21.55 23.48
CA PHE A 40 -19.75 -22.16 24.17
C PHE A 40 -19.26 -23.16 25.23
N GLY A 41 -19.67 -22.97 26.49
CA GLY A 41 -19.24 -23.79 27.63
C GLY A 41 -17.79 -23.57 28.11
N GLY A 42 -17.04 -22.63 27.51
CA GLY A 42 -15.64 -22.35 27.85
C GLY A 42 -15.43 -21.10 28.71
N ARG A 43 -14.29 -21.06 29.40
CA ARG A 43 -13.77 -19.85 30.08
C ARG A 43 -12.93 -18.96 29.15
N ASP A 44 -12.64 -19.41 27.94
CA ASP A 44 -11.71 -18.76 27.02
C ASP A 44 -12.43 -17.88 25.98
N TYR A 45 -11.79 -16.76 25.66
CA TYR A 45 -12.17 -15.86 24.58
C TYR A 45 -11.40 -16.22 23.31
N ARG A 46 -12.08 -16.16 22.17
CA ARG A 46 -11.46 -16.33 20.85
C ARG A 46 -11.82 -15.16 19.95
N MET A 47 -10.92 -14.82 19.04
CA MET A 47 -11.22 -13.83 18.02
C MET A 47 -12.22 -14.41 17.01
N HIS A 48 -13.21 -13.61 16.63
CA HIS A 48 -14.23 -13.95 15.63
C HIS A 48 -13.57 -14.51 14.36
N ARG A 49 -14.16 -15.54 13.78
CA ARG A 49 -13.53 -16.24 12.64
C ARG A 49 -13.54 -15.44 11.34
N MET A 50 -14.45 -14.47 11.20
CA MET A 50 -14.51 -13.54 10.06
C MET A 50 -14.55 -14.24 8.68
N TYR A 51 -15.18 -15.42 8.60
CA TYR A 51 -15.30 -16.17 7.32
C TYR A 51 -16.35 -15.58 6.38
N ASP A 52 -17.18 -14.68 6.90
CA ASP A 52 -18.23 -13.89 6.28
C ASP A 52 -17.78 -12.46 5.93
N TYR A 53 -16.52 -12.10 6.21
CA TYR A 53 -15.98 -10.77 5.93
C TYR A 53 -15.08 -10.77 4.70
N VAL A 54 -15.21 -9.70 3.91
CA VAL A 54 -14.27 -9.32 2.86
C VAL A 54 -13.65 -7.99 3.25
N HIS A 55 -12.33 -7.97 3.40
CA HIS A 55 -11.58 -6.74 3.64
C HIS A 55 -11.29 -6.04 2.33
N VAL A 56 -11.68 -4.78 2.23
CA VAL A 56 -11.47 -3.94 1.05
C VAL A 56 -10.61 -2.75 1.45
N ASP A 57 -9.57 -2.47 0.67
CA ASP A 57 -8.68 -1.34 0.91
C ASP A 57 -8.23 -0.71 -0.42
N GLU A 58 -7.98 0.60 -0.40
CA GLU A 58 -7.44 1.35 -1.52
C GLU A 58 -5.98 1.70 -1.27
N LYS A 59 -5.13 1.50 -2.27
CA LYS A 59 -3.70 1.79 -2.16
C LYS A 59 -3.15 2.45 -3.40
N TRP A 60 -2.46 3.57 -3.20
CA TRP A 60 -1.68 4.26 -4.22
C TRP A 60 -0.28 3.62 -4.37
N PHE A 61 0.06 3.21 -5.58
CA PHE A 61 1.38 2.72 -5.96
C PHE A 61 2.07 3.75 -6.87
N ASN A 62 3.33 4.08 -6.58
CA ASN A 62 4.13 4.93 -7.45
C ASN A 62 4.62 4.11 -8.65
N LEU A 63 4.58 4.68 -9.87
CA LEU A 63 5.07 4.04 -11.10
C LEU A 63 6.54 3.63 -10.99
N TYR A 64 7.36 4.46 -10.34
CA TYR A 64 8.77 4.16 -10.07
C TYR A 64 9.14 4.54 -8.64
N LYS A 65 10.17 3.87 -8.11
CA LYS A 65 10.71 4.16 -6.79
C LYS A 65 11.53 5.45 -6.86
N VAL A 66 11.45 6.21 -5.78
CA VAL A 66 12.16 7.49 -5.65
C VAL A 66 13.66 7.28 -5.41
N SER A 67 13.99 6.15 -4.80
CA SER A 67 15.36 5.72 -4.60
C SER A 67 15.38 4.21 -4.88
N THR A 68 16.15 3.84 -5.90
CA THR A 68 16.45 2.45 -6.23
C THR A 68 17.91 2.22 -5.92
N ARG A 69 18.21 1.13 -5.19
CA ARG A 69 19.59 0.73 -4.94
C ARG A 69 20.08 -0.07 -6.15
N TYR A 70 21.19 0.36 -6.73
CA TYR A 70 21.88 -0.35 -7.80
C TYR A 70 23.17 -0.95 -7.23
N TYR A 71 23.50 -2.16 -7.65
CA TYR A 71 24.83 -2.73 -7.51
C TYR A 71 25.50 -2.54 -8.87
N LEU A 72 26.60 -1.79 -8.90
CA LEU A 72 27.30 -1.41 -10.13
C LEU A 72 28.73 -1.94 -10.06
N THR A 73 29.27 -2.34 -11.20
CA THR A 73 30.71 -2.62 -11.32
C THR A 73 31.50 -1.30 -11.30
N LYS A 74 32.83 -1.35 -11.11
CA LYS A 74 33.65 -0.15 -10.96
C LYS A 74 33.61 0.79 -12.17
N ASP A 75 33.32 0.23 -13.35
CA ASP A 75 33.34 0.94 -14.63
C ASP A 75 31.93 1.36 -15.09
N GLU A 76 30.89 1.01 -14.34
CA GLU A 76 29.49 1.32 -14.68
C GLU A 76 29.02 2.61 -13.99
N LEU A 77 28.44 3.50 -14.79
CA LEU A 77 27.79 4.70 -14.31
C LEU A 77 26.37 4.40 -13.82
N ALA A 78 25.99 4.99 -12.70
CA ALA A 78 24.64 4.88 -12.18
C ALA A 78 23.63 5.53 -13.14
N PRO A 79 22.45 4.92 -13.34
CA PRO A 79 21.43 5.49 -14.20
C PRO A 79 20.96 6.85 -13.66
N TYR A 80 21.00 7.87 -14.51
CA TYR A 80 20.52 9.20 -14.17
C TYR A 80 18.98 9.25 -14.18
N GLN A 81 18.38 9.60 -13.06
CA GLN A 81 16.93 9.77 -12.92
C GLN A 81 16.63 11.17 -12.39
N THR A 82 15.91 11.98 -13.16
CA THR A 82 15.48 13.32 -12.75
C THR A 82 13.95 13.42 -12.75
N CYS A 83 13.41 14.08 -11.72
CA CYS A 83 12.02 14.50 -11.68
C CYS A 83 11.97 15.87 -10.96
N PRO A 84 11.16 16.84 -11.43
CA PRO A 84 11.10 18.17 -10.82
C PRO A 84 10.74 18.16 -9.34
N ASN A 85 9.84 17.26 -8.93
CA ASN A 85 9.51 17.01 -7.54
C ASN A 85 8.93 15.60 -7.40
N ARG A 86 9.28 14.92 -6.31
CA ARG A 86 8.80 13.58 -5.94
C ARG A 86 7.28 13.41 -5.99
N ARG A 87 6.51 14.48 -5.80
CA ARG A 87 5.03 14.45 -5.86
C ARG A 87 4.49 14.24 -7.29
N TYR A 88 5.27 14.57 -8.32
CA TYR A 88 4.90 14.39 -9.73
C TYR A 88 5.16 12.97 -10.25
N ILE A 89 5.72 12.09 -9.43
CA ILE A 89 5.83 10.68 -9.80
C ILE A 89 4.41 10.14 -9.98
N GLY A 90 4.12 9.64 -11.18
CA GLY A 90 2.82 9.07 -11.52
C GLY A 90 2.43 8.00 -10.50
N LYS A 91 1.14 7.97 -10.13
CA LYS A 91 0.60 6.99 -9.21
C LYS A 91 -0.62 6.32 -9.80
N VAL A 92 -0.77 5.04 -9.52
CA VAL A 92 -1.97 4.27 -9.84
C VAL A 92 -2.59 3.81 -8.53
N MET A 93 -3.89 4.05 -8.39
CA MET A 93 -4.66 3.54 -7.26
C MET A 93 -5.17 2.14 -7.61
N PHE A 94 -5.05 1.23 -6.65
CA PHE A 94 -5.65 -0.08 -6.75
C PHE A 94 -6.61 -0.30 -5.58
N LEU A 95 -7.78 -0.83 -5.89
CA LEU A 95 -8.72 -1.39 -4.93
C LEU A 95 -8.42 -2.88 -4.81
N ALA A 96 -8.15 -3.36 -3.59
CA ALA A 96 -7.91 -4.78 -3.34
C ALA A 96 -8.97 -5.34 -2.39
N ALA A 97 -9.47 -6.53 -2.69
CA ALA A 97 -10.40 -7.26 -1.84
C ALA A 97 -9.80 -8.61 -1.43
N VAL A 98 -9.75 -8.87 -0.12
CA VAL A 98 -9.19 -10.09 0.46
C VAL A 98 -10.12 -10.62 1.55
N ALA A 99 -10.53 -11.88 1.42
CA ALA A 99 -11.19 -12.65 2.46
C ALA A 99 -10.18 -13.49 3.25
N ARG A 100 -10.63 -14.08 4.36
CA ARG A 100 -9.80 -15.00 5.13
C ARG A 100 -9.50 -16.28 4.33
N PRO A 101 -8.23 -16.72 4.23
CA PRO A 101 -7.90 -18.00 3.62
C PRO A 101 -8.62 -19.16 4.31
N ARG A 102 -9.21 -20.07 3.53
CA ARG A 102 -9.98 -21.21 4.06
C ARG A 102 -9.96 -22.40 3.11
N TYR A 103 -10.14 -23.59 3.68
CA TYR A 103 -10.31 -24.81 2.89
C TYR A 103 -11.70 -24.85 2.24
N ASP A 104 -11.75 -25.13 0.94
CA ASP A 104 -12.98 -25.39 0.20
C ASP A 104 -13.17 -26.90 0.06
N ALA A 105 -14.11 -27.45 0.82
CA ALA A 105 -14.44 -28.87 0.82
C ALA A 105 -14.97 -29.37 -0.53
N LYS A 106 -15.65 -28.51 -1.31
CA LYS A 106 -16.19 -28.88 -2.64
C LYS A 106 -15.07 -29.07 -3.66
N ARG A 107 -14.11 -28.15 -3.65
CA ARG A 107 -12.94 -28.16 -4.55
C ARG A 107 -11.77 -28.99 -4.01
N LYS A 108 -11.88 -29.49 -2.78
CA LYS A 108 -10.81 -30.18 -2.02
C LYS A 108 -9.49 -29.40 -2.01
N THR A 109 -9.55 -28.07 -2.02
CA THR A 109 -8.38 -27.19 -2.15
C THR A 109 -8.42 -26.04 -1.16
N TYR A 110 -7.27 -25.44 -0.88
CA TYR A 110 -7.19 -24.27 -0.01
C TYR A 110 -7.34 -23.00 -0.84
N VAL A 111 -8.30 -22.16 -0.48
CA VAL A 111 -8.49 -20.84 -1.09
C VAL A 111 -7.62 -19.84 -0.32
N ASP A 112 -6.80 -19.09 -1.05
CA ASP A 112 -5.87 -18.11 -0.48
C ASP A 112 -6.54 -16.82 0.01
N GLY A 113 -7.85 -16.68 -0.23
CA GLY A 113 -8.65 -15.54 0.17
C GLY A 113 -8.48 -14.32 -0.73
N LYS A 114 -7.66 -14.37 -1.77
CA LYS A 114 -7.50 -13.24 -2.69
C LYS A 114 -8.68 -13.21 -3.66
N ILE A 115 -9.51 -12.17 -3.56
CA ILE A 115 -10.67 -12.03 -4.43
C ILE A 115 -10.27 -11.30 -5.72
N GLY A 116 -9.54 -10.20 -5.58
CA GLY A 116 -9.06 -9.45 -6.73
C GLY A 116 -8.35 -8.16 -6.36
N ILE A 117 -7.74 -7.59 -7.40
CA ILE A 117 -7.13 -6.27 -7.38
C ILE A 117 -7.54 -5.54 -8.66
N TRP A 118 -8.11 -4.36 -8.53
CA TRP A 118 -8.62 -3.58 -9.66
C TRP A 118 -7.95 -2.22 -9.69
N PRO A 119 -7.38 -1.80 -10.83
CA PRO A 119 -6.88 -0.45 -10.97
C PRO A 119 -8.08 0.52 -11.04
N VAL A 120 -8.05 1.57 -10.23
CA VAL A 120 -9.01 2.68 -10.34
C VAL A 120 -8.41 3.66 -11.35
N VAL A 121 -8.70 3.39 -12.62
CA VAL A 121 -8.16 4.13 -13.77
C VAL A 121 -9.27 4.52 -14.72
N GLU A 122 -9.11 5.68 -15.34
CA GLU A 122 -9.94 6.09 -16.48
C GLU A 122 -9.28 5.61 -17.77
N TYR A 123 -10.03 4.88 -18.59
CA TYR A 123 -9.56 4.43 -19.90
C TYR A 123 -9.80 5.54 -20.93
N VAL A 124 -8.75 6.25 -21.29
CA VAL A 124 -8.80 7.25 -22.36
C VAL A 124 -8.36 6.60 -23.67
N ARG A 125 -9.12 6.81 -24.76
CA ARG A 125 -8.75 6.33 -26.09
C ARG A 125 -7.44 7.01 -26.51
N ALA A 126 -6.47 6.21 -26.94
CA ALA A 126 -5.18 6.73 -27.41
C ALA A 126 -5.41 7.73 -28.57
N GLN A 127 -5.14 9.01 -28.32
CA GLN A 127 -5.14 10.03 -29.36
C GLN A 127 -3.81 9.92 -30.12
N ARG A 128 -3.87 9.53 -31.39
CA ARG A 128 -2.72 9.57 -32.29
C ARG A 128 -2.56 11.00 -32.77
N SER A 129 -1.60 11.75 -32.24
CA SER A 129 -1.17 13.01 -32.84
C SER A 129 -0.26 12.72 -34.03
N TRP A 130 -0.84 12.36 -35.18
CA TRP A 130 -0.14 12.45 -36.46
C TRP A 130 -0.49 13.77 -37.12
N GLN A 131 0.16 14.87 -36.70
CA GLN A 131 0.39 16.01 -37.58
C GLN A 131 1.57 16.83 -37.05
N ILE A 132 2.77 16.48 -37.50
CA ILE A 132 3.92 17.39 -37.45
C ILE A 132 3.77 18.34 -38.64
N GLU A 133 3.58 19.62 -38.33
CA GLU A 133 4.19 20.79 -38.99
C GLU A 133 4.14 20.87 -40.54
N GLN A 134 3.02 21.36 -41.08
CA GLN A 134 2.93 22.06 -42.37
C GLN A 134 1.84 23.14 -42.31
N LYS A 135 2.08 24.21 -41.53
CA LYS A 135 1.51 25.54 -41.84
C LYS A 135 2.58 26.60 -41.61
N THR A 136 3.53 26.57 -42.54
CA THR A 136 4.30 27.69 -43.07
C THR A 136 3.52 29.00 -43.02
N LEU A 137 4.23 30.07 -42.65
CA LEU A 137 4.04 31.48 -43.02
C LEU A 137 2.79 31.78 -43.85
N LEU A 138 1.92 32.66 -43.34
CA LEU A 138 1.42 33.86 -44.05
C LEU A 138 0.40 34.62 -43.17
N ARG A 139 0.75 35.89 -42.91
CA ARG A 139 0.01 37.00 -42.28
C ARG A 139 0.06 37.11 -40.76
#